data_AF-A0A484R538-F1
#
_entry.id   AF-A0A484R538-F1
#
_cell.length_a   1.000
_cell.length_b   1.000
_cell.length_c   1.000
_cell.angle_alpha   90.00
_cell.angle_beta   90.00
_cell.angle_gamma   90.00
#
_symmetry.space_group_name_H-M   'P 1'
#
loop_
_entity.id
_entity.type
_entity.pdbx_description
1 polymer ?
#
loop_
_entity_poly.entity_id
_entity_poly.type
_entity_poly.pdbx_seq_one_letter_code
_entity_poly.pdbx_strand_id
1 'polypeptide(L)' 'MPTIQRTVRIRCPKCSGDQFIQPDKPKPEDTAKCASCGEDYVIGDLQQASARIEAKKIADELLGKALGNMRKKLR' A
#
# COMPACT_ATOMS: atom_id res chain seq x y z
N MET A 1 19.88 0.79 -15.95
CA MET A 1 18.80 -0.04 -15.40
C MET A 1 17.47 0.63 -15.72
N PRO A 2 16.47 -0.06 -16.29
CA PRO A 2 15.17 0.57 -16.53
C PRO A 2 14.48 0.88 -15.20
N THR A 3 14.06 2.12 -15.03
CA THR A 3 13.15 2.55 -13.97
C THR A 3 11.72 2.49 -14.49
N ILE A 4 10.81 1.94 -13.68
CA ILE A 4 9.39 1.83 -14.00
C ILE A 4 8.59 2.76 -13.08
N GLN A 5 7.55 3.37 -13.64
CA GLN A 5 6.53 4.04 -12.83
C GLN A 5 5.49 3.02 -12.43
N ARG A 6 5.28 2.87 -11.12
CA ARG A 6 4.19 2.06 -10.57
C ARG A 6 3.30 2.93 -9.70
N THR A 7 2.00 2.78 -9.92
CA THR A 7 1.00 3.26 -8.98
C THR A 7 1.00 2.32 -7.77
N VAL A 8 1.35 2.85 -6.61
CA VAL A 8 1.26 2.12 -5.34
C VAL A 8 0.02 2.57 -4.60
N ARG A 9 -0.59 1.67 -3.82
CA ARG A 9 -1.81 1.97 -3.05
C ARG A 9 -1.59 2.95 -1.88
N ILE A 10 -0.34 3.39 -1.68
CA ILE A 10 0.07 4.37 -0.70
C ILE A 10 0.24 5.74 -1.38
N ARG A 11 -0.29 6.79 -0.75
CA ARG A 11 -0.07 8.17 -1.20
C ARG A 11 1.23 8.71 -0.61
N CYS A 12 1.94 9.52 -1.39
CA CYS A 12 3.10 10.27 -0.92
C CYS A 12 2.71 11.15 0.27
N PRO A 13 3.38 11.03 1.43
CA PRO A 13 3.02 11.81 2.61
C PRO A 13 3.28 13.32 2.45
N LYS A 14 4.14 13.71 1.50
CA LYS A 14 4.47 15.13 1.25
C LYS A 14 3.51 15.82 0.28
N CYS A 15 3.11 15.14 -0.80
CA CYS A 15 2.31 15.76 -1.88
C CYS A 15 1.01 15.03 -2.20
N SER A 16 0.69 13.94 -1.51
CA SER A 16 -0.46 13.07 -1.76
C SER A 16 -0.49 12.36 -3.13
N GLY A 17 0.57 12.44 -3.94
CA GLY A 17 0.67 11.72 -5.21
C GLY A 17 0.72 10.20 -5.04
N ASP A 18 0.16 9.45 -5.99
CA ASP A 18 0.04 7.99 -5.99
C ASP A 18 1.04 7.28 -6.93
N GLN A 19 1.82 8.06 -7.68
CA GLN A 19 2.79 7.56 -8.64
C GLN A 19 4.21 7.60 -8.08
N PHE A 20 4.90 6.47 -8.16
CA PHE A 20 6.29 6.33 -7.72
C PHE A 20 7.14 5.67 -8.81
N ILE A 21 8.31 6.25 -9.05
CA ILE A 21 9.35 5.76 -9.95
C ILE A 21 10.29 4.89 -9.13
N GLN A 22 10.40 3.61 -9.50
CA GLN A 22 11.28 2.65 -8.83
C GLN A 22 11.94 1.73 -9.88
N PRO A 23 13.07 1.07 -9.58
CA PRO A 23 13.66 0.10 -10.49
C PRO A 23 12.70 -1.08 -10.78
N ASP A 24 12.86 -1.72 -11.94
CA ASP A 24 12.00 -2.85 -12.38
C ASP A 24 11.95 -4.02 -11.38
N LYS A 25 13.11 -4.31 -10.77
CA LYS A 25 13.28 -5.27 -9.67
C LYS A 25 13.64 -4.51 -8.39
N PRO A 26 12.65 -3.90 -7.71
CA PRO A 26 12.92 -3.09 -6.55
C PRO A 26 13.30 -3.97 -5.36
N LYS A 27 14.45 -3.68 -4.75
CA LYS A 27 14.86 -4.25 -3.48
C LYS A 27 14.34 -3.38 -2.33
N PRO A 28 14.15 -3.94 -1.12
CA PRO A 28 13.72 -3.16 0.03
C PRO A 28 14.74 -2.08 0.45
N GLU A 29 16.02 -2.25 0.10
CA GLU A 29 17.10 -1.29 0.30
C GLU A 29 17.15 -0.18 -0.77
N ASP A 30 16.44 -0.35 -1.90
CA ASP A 30 16.40 0.64 -2.97
C ASP A 30 15.50 1.82 -2.60
N THR A 31 15.69 2.92 -3.32
CA THR A 31 14.90 4.15 -3.19
C THR A 31 13.89 4.26 -4.33
N ALA A 32 12.64 4.56 -4.00
CA ALA A 32 11.59 4.97 -4.92
C ALA A 32 11.38 6.47 -4.83
N LYS A 33 11.24 7.12 -5.98
CA LYS A 33 11.02 8.55 -6.09
C LYS A 33 9.56 8.84 -6.40
N CYS A 34 8.92 9.73 -5.67
CA CYS A 34 7.56 10.16 -6.01
C CYS A 34 7.59 10.91 -7.34
N ALA A 35 6.76 10.49 -8.30
CA ALA A 35 6.68 11.14 -9.62
C ALA A 35 6.05 12.54 -9.56
N SER A 36 5.26 12.84 -8.51
CA SER A 36 4.58 14.12 -8.36
C SER A 36 5.44 15.22 -7.73
N CYS A 37 6.12 14.94 -6.60
CA CYS A 37 6.94 15.94 -5.91
C CYS A 37 8.45 15.72 -6.06
N GLY A 38 8.87 14.56 -6.58
CA GLY A 38 10.28 14.22 -6.70
C GLY A 38 10.96 13.84 -5.39
N GLU A 39 10.21 13.56 -4.32
CA GLU A 39 10.80 13.13 -3.04
C GLU A 39 11.21 11.66 -3.09
N ASP A 40 12.36 11.34 -2.51
CA ASP A 40 12.92 10.00 -2.43
C ASP A 40 12.49 9.27 -1.14
N TYR A 41 12.05 8.03 -1.27
CA TYR A 41 11.56 7.17 -0.18
C TYR A 41 12.17 5.79 -0.27
N VAL A 42 12.44 5.15 0.87
CA VAL A 42 12.93 3.77 0.90
C VAL A 42 11.79 2.82 0.53
N ILE A 43 12.04 1.93 -0.43
CA ILE A 43 11.02 1.00 -0.93
C ILE A 43 10.53 0.05 0.15
N GLY A 44 11.42 -0.44 1.00
CA GLY A 44 11.06 -1.30 2.13
C GLY A 44 10.01 -0.66 3.05
N ASP A 45 10.11 0.65 3.29
CA ASP A 45 9.15 1.37 4.12
C ASP A 45 7.79 1.51 3.42
N LEU A 46 7.78 1.83 2.12
CA LEU A 46 6.56 1.92 1.32
C LEU A 46 5.85 0.56 1.19
N GLN A 47 6.59 -0.54 1.01
CA GLN A 47 6.05 -1.90 0.97
C GLN A 47 5.47 -2.30 2.33
N GLN A 48 6.16 -1.97 3.42
CA GLN A 48 5.66 -2.25 4.77
C GLN A 48 4.38 -1.47 5.08
N ALA A 49 4.34 -0.19 4.70
CA ALA A 49 3.17 0.65 4.90
C ALA A 49 1.96 0.17 4.08
N SER A 50 2.18 -0.23 2.82
CA SER A 50 1.12 -0.79 1.98
C SER A 50 0.62 -2.15 2.49
N ALA A 51 1.51 -3.05 2.92
CA ALA A 51 1.13 -4.33 3.52
C ALA A 51 0.26 -4.16 4.78
N ARG A 52 0.56 -3.18 5.64
CA ARG A 52 -0.24 -2.87 6.83
C ARG A 52 -1.66 -2.40 6.47
N ILE A 53 -1.81 -1.62 5.40
CA ILE A 53 -3.12 -1.14 4.94
C ILE A 53 -3.96 -2.32 4.42
N GLU A 54 -3.35 -3.25 3.69
CA GLU A 54 -4.07 -4.43 3.19
C GLU A 54 -4.49 -5.38 4.31
N ALA A 55 -3.61 -5.64 5.29
CA ALA A 55 -3.93 -6.47 6.45
C ALA A 55 -5.14 -5.93 7.24
N LYS A 56 -5.24 -4.61 7.39
CA LYS A 56 -6.36 -3.98 8.10
C LYS A 56 -7.69 -4.13 7.35
N LYS A 57 -7.69 -4.07 6.02
CA LYS A 57 -8.89 -4.32 5.20
C LYS A 57 -9.37 -5.77 5.30
N ILE A 58 -8.45 -6.72 5.29
CA ILE A 58 -8.78 -8.16 5.38
C ILE A 58 -9.40 -8.46 6.76
N ALA A 59 -8.85 -7.88 7.83
CA ALA A 59 -9.40 -8.03 9.17
C ALA A 59 -10.83 -7.47 9.30
N ASP A 60 -11.09 -6.30 8.73
CA ASP A 60 -12.42 -5.68 8.74
C ASP A 60 -13.45 -6.50 7.94
N GLU A 61 -13.06 -7.02 6.78
CA GLU A 61 -13.95 -7.85 5.94
C GLU A 61 -14.30 -9.20 6.61
N LEU A 62 -13.34 -9.83 7.30
CA LEU A 62 -13.57 -11.05 8.08
C LEU A 62 -14.49 -10.78 9.28
N LEU A 63 -14.32 -9.65 9.97
CA LEU A 63 -15.14 -9.27 11.12
C LEU A 63 -16.59 -8.96 10.69
N GLY A 64 -16.77 -8.25 9.57
CA GLY A 64 -18.09 -7.97 9.00
C GLY A 64 -18.86 -9.24 8.60
N LYS A 65 -18.18 -10.24 8.05
CA LYS A 65 -18.79 -11.55 7.72
C LYS A 65 -19.18 -12.35 8.97
N ALA A 66 -18.39 -12.29 10.04
CA ALA A 66 -18.69 -13.00 11.29
C ALA A 66 -19.93 -12.43 12.01
N LEU A 67 -20.09 -11.10 12.03
CA LEU A 67 -21.25 -10.44 12.66
C LEU A 67 -22.55 -10.63 11.86
N GLY A 68 -22.47 -10.69 10.52
CA GLY A 68 -23.62 -10.97 9.65
C GLY A 68 -24.24 -12.35 9.88
N ASN A 69 -23.42 -13.36 10.20
CA ASN A 69 -23.89 -14.73 10.44
C ASN A 69 -24.48 -14.94 11.85
N MET A 70 -24.08 -14.17 12.87
CA MET A 70 -24.70 -14.24 14.20
C MET A 70 -26.12 -13.67 14.22
N ARG A 71 -26.43 -12.67 13.39
CA ARG A 71 -27.75 -12.03 13.34
C ARG A 71 -28.84 -12.89 12.68
N LYS A 72 -28.47 -13.91 11.88
CA LYS A 72 -29.41 -14.88 11.29
C LYS A 72 -29.74 -16.07 12.21
N LYS A 73 -28.92 -16.33 13.23
CA LYS A 73 -29.12 -17.45 14.17
C LYS A 73 -30.05 -17.10 15.35
N LEU A 74 -30.49 -15.84 15.43
CA LEU A 74 -31.42 -15.31 16.44
C LEU A 74 -32.80 -14.98 15.84
N ARG A 75 -33.22 -15.72 14.81
CA ARG A 75 -34.57 -15.66 14.23
C ARG A 75 -35.13 -17.05 14.07
#